data_AF-A0A0P1M533-F1
#
_entry.id   AF-A0A0P1M533-F1
#
_cell.length_a   1.000
_cell.length_b   1.000
_cell.length_c   1.000
_cell.angle_alpha   90.00
_cell.angle_beta   90.00
_cell.angle_gamma   90.00
#
_symmetry.space_group_name_H-M   'P 1'
#
loop_
_entity.id
_entity.type
_entity.pdbx_description
1 polymer ?
#
loop_
_entity_poly.entity_id
_entity_poly.type
_entity_poly.pdbx_seq_one_letter_code
_entity_poly.pdbx_strand_id
1 'polypeptide(L)'
;MPKVDVAKIIQELIVPELHDIKSSIQELRTRFDSEIKRLDEKIDSGLGRLEQKIDSGLTRLDEKIDSGLRRVDEKIELVRNELKTEISGLKNELKADISGLKKDIDNVRSELDAFKTEFRTEIKRLDEKIDIAIQIRERLAALESKVASLIK
;
A
#
# COMPACT_ATOMS: atom_id res chain seq x y z
N MET A 1 -111.00 33.75 -1.35
CA MET A 1 -109.56 33.54 -1.07
C MET A 1 -108.77 34.16 -2.21
N PRO A 2 -107.74 34.98 -1.96
CA PRO A 2 -106.85 35.42 -3.03
C PRO A 2 -106.22 34.19 -3.69
N LYS A 3 -106.22 34.15 -5.04
CA LYS A 3 -105.56 33.08 -5.76
C LYS A 3 -104.06 33.20 -5.51
N VAL A 4 -103.44 32.11 -5.06
CA VAL A 4 -101.98 32.03 -4.94
C VAL A 4 -101.40 32.18 -6.34
N ASP A 5 -100.60 33.23 -6.54
CA ASP A 5 -99.84 33.43 -7.77
C ASP A 5 -98.52 32.68 -7.66
N VAL A 6 -98.52 31.43 -8.16
CA VAL A 6 -97.36 30.55 -8.16
C VAL A 6 -96.18 31.17 -8.93
N ALA A 7 -96.45 31.94 -9.99
CA ALA A 7 -95.40 32.58 -10.77
C ALA A 7 -94.68 33.67 -9.95
N LYS A 8 -95.44 34.44 -9.16
CA LYS A 8 -94.89 35.44 -8.24
C LYS A 8 -94.01 34.80 -7.16
N ILE A 9 -94.44 33.69 -6.57
CA ILE A 9 -93.65 32.92 -5.58
C ILE A 9 -92.34 32.41 -6.19
N ILE A 10 -92.39 31.86 -7.41
CA ILE A 10 -91.19 31.38 -8.11
C ILE A 10 -90.21 32.54 -8.33
N GLN A 11 -90.68 33.70 -8.79
CA GLN A 11 -89.82 34.85 -9.08
C GLN A 11 -89.26 35.53 -7.84
N GLU A 12 -90.06 35.68 -6.78
CA GLU A 12 -89.64 36.43 -5.59
C GLU A 12 -88.85 35.60 -4.58
N LEU A 13 -89.07 34.27 -4.55
CA LEU A 13 -88.45 33.40 -3.54
C LEU A 13 -87.46 32.38 -4.15
N ILE A 14 -87.81 31.72 -5.26
CA ILE A 14 -87.00 30.61 -5.79
C ILE A 14 -85.87 31.09 -6.70
N VAL A 15 -86.15 32.03 -7.62
CA VAL A 15 -85.16 32.53 -8.58
C VAL A 15 -83.93 33.17 -7.89
N PRO A 16 -84.07 33.97 -6.81
CA PRO A 16 -82.93 34.51 -6.08
C PRO A 16 -82.05 33.40 -5.47
N GLU A 17 -82.65 32.40 -4.81
CA GLU A 17 -81.88 31.29 -4.23
C GLU A 17 -81.11 30.50 -5.30
N LEU A 18 -81.71 30.28 -6.47
CA LEU A 18 -81.02 29.66 -7.61
C LEU A 18 -79.83 30.51 -8.11
N HIS A 19 -79.97 31.84 -8.10
CA HIS A 19 -78.88 32.75 -8.46
C HIS A 19 -77.75 32.70 -7.43
N ASP A 20 -78.06 32.68 -6.14
CA ASP A 20 -77.09 32.59 -5.05
C ASP A 20 -76.33 31.25 -5.06
N ILE A 21 -77.04 30.15 -5.31
CA ILE A 21 -76.44 28.82 -5.49
C ILE A 21 -75.48 28.83 -6.69
N LYS A 22 -75.91 29.40 -7.83
CA LYS A 22 -75.06 29.51 -9.02
C LYS A 22 -73.79 30.31 -8.74
N SER A 23 -73.91 31.44 -8.05
CA SER A 23 -72.78 32.27 -7.65
C SER A 23 -71.83 31.51 -6.71
N SER A 24 -72.38 30.82 -5.70
CA SER A 24 -71.60 30.00 -4.77
C SER A 24 -70.82 28.88 -5.48
N ILE A 25 -71.44 28.22 -6.46
CA ILE A 25 -70.80 27.18 -7.29
C ILE A 25 -69.65 27.79 -8.11
N GLN A 26 -69.84 28.98 -8.68
CA GLN A 26 -68.80 29.67 -9.44
C GLN A 26 -67.61 30.04 -8.55
N GLU A 27 -67.85 30.58 -7.35
CA GLU A 27 -66.79 30.87 -6.39
C GLU A 27 -66.03 29.62 -5.95
N LEU A 28 -66.74 28.53 -5.66
CA LEU A 28 -66.13 27.27 -5.27
C LEU A 28 -65.22 26.74 -6.38
N ARG A 29 -65.69 26.80 -7.63
CA ARG A 29 -64.89 26.43 -8.80
C ARG A 29 -63.62 27.27 -8.90
N THR A 30 -63.73 28.59 -8.78
CA THR A 30 -62.55 29.49 -8.83
C THR A 30 -61.56 29.18 -7.69
N ARG A 31 -62.05 28.88 -6.49
CA ARG A 31 -61.18 28.47 -5.37
C ARG A 31 -60.47 27.15 -5.64
N PHE A 32 -61.18 26.15 -6.18
CA PHE A 32 -60.55 24.88 -6.54
C PHE A 32 -59.50 25.03 -7.64
N ASP A 33 -59.80 25.78 -8.69
CA ASP A 33 -58.84 26.03 -9.77
C ASP A 33 -57.58 26.74 -9.24
N SER A 34 -57.75 27.67 -8.31
CA SER A 34 -56.62 28.38 -7.67
C SER A 34 -55.79 27.46 -6.78
N GLU A 35 -56.43 26.58 -6.01
CA GLU A 35 -55.73 25.65 -5.12
C GLU A 35 -54.98 24.56 -5.89
N ILE A 36 -55.58 24.05 -6.99
CA ILE A 36 -54.90 23.13 -7.91
C ILE A 36 -53.62 23.78 -8.45
N LYS A 37 -53.73 25.00 -8.98
CA LYS A 37 -52.56 25.74 -9.48
C LYS A 37 -51.48 25.93 -8.42
N ARG A 38 -51.88 26.25 -7.18
CA ARG A 38 -50.94 26.42 -6.05
C ARG A 38 -50.23 25.11 -5.70
N LEU A 39 -50.93 23.98 -5.78
CA LEU A 39 -50.36 22.66 -5.53
C LEU A 39 -49.39 22.25 -6.64
N ASP A 40 -49.73 22.50 -7.91
CA ASP A 40 -48.84 22.27 -9.05
C ASP A 40 -47.53 23.05 -8.90
N GLU A 41 -47.60 24.36 -8.60
CA GLU A 41 -46.42 25.20 -8.36
C GLU A 41 -45.56 24.70 -7.17
N LYS A 42 -46.20 24.18 -6.12
CA LYS A 42 -45.50 23.57 -4.98
C LYS A 42 -44.83 22.26 -5.34
N ILE A 43 -45.46 21.44 -6.16
CA ILE A 43 -44.89 20.17 -6.64
C ILE A 43 -43.68 20.46 -7.51
N ASP A 44 -43.82 21.35 -8.50
CA ASP A 44 -42.74 21.72 -9.42
C ASP A 44 -41.52 22.28 -8.67
N SER A 45 -41.76 23.19 -7.73
CA SER A 45 -40.68 23.75 -6.90
C SER A 45 -40.06 22.71 -5.96
N GLY A 46 -40.84 21.75 -5.48
CA GLY A 46 -40.35 20.62 -4.68
C GLY A 46 -39.45 19.68 -5.49
N LEU A 47 -39.88 19.32 -6.70
CA LEU A 47 -39.13 18.49 -7.64
C LEU A 47 -37.81 19.16 -8.04
N GLY A 48 -37.84 20.44 -8.44
CA GLY A 48 -36.63 21.17 -8.81
C GLY A 48 -35.60 21.29 -7.66
N ARG A 49 -36.07 21.42 -6.41
CA ARG A 49 -35.18 21.39 -5.23
C ARG A 49 -34.57 20.02 -4.98
N LEU A 50 -35.31 18.93 -5.25
CA LEU A 50 -34.79 17.57 -5.10
C LEU A 50 -33.75 17.26 -6.18
N GLU A 51 -34.01 17.65 -7.43
CA GLU A 51 -33.04 17.52 -8.54
C GLU A 51 -31.72 18.22 -8.20
N GLN A 52 -31.76 19.49 -7.78
CA GLN A 52 -30.55 20.22 -7.38
C GLN A 52 -29.80 19.56 -6.21
N LYS A 53 -30.50 18.98 -5.24
CA LYS A 53 -29.87 18.26 -4.12
C LYS A 53 -29.22 16.96 -4.57
N ILE A 54 -29.85 16.25 -5.51
CA ILE A 54 -29.29 15.02 -6.09
C ILE A 54 -28.04 15.37 -6.89
N ASP A 55 -28.11 16.35 -7.78
CA ASP A 55 -26.97 16.76 -8.61
C ASP A 55 -25.78 17.20 -7.77
N SER A 56 -26.00 18.09 -6.80
CA SER A 56 -24.93 18.52 -5.89
C SER A 56 -24.38 17.38 -5.02
N GLY A 57 -25.24 16.43 -4.63
CA GLY A 57 -24.83 15.22 -3.92
C GLY A 57 -23.91 14.33 -4.76
N LEU A 58 -24.25 14.13 -6.04
CA LEU A 58 -23.46 13.36 -7.00
C LEU A 58 -22.10 14.03 -7.26
N THR A 59 -22.08 15.34 -7.57
CA THR A 59 -20.83 16.08 -7.76
C THR A 59 -19.89 15.95 -6.56
N ARG A 60 -20.43 16.09 -5.34
CA ARG A 60 -19.62 15.96 -4.11
C ARG A 60 -19.08 14.54 -3.90
N LEU A 61 -19.83 13.52 -4.32
CA LEU A 61 -19.36 12.13 -4.25
C LEU A 61 -18.23 11.89 -5.26
N ASP A 62 -18.38 12.37 -6.48
CA ASP A 62 -17.35 12.26 -7.52
C ASP A 62 -16.04 12.93 -7.06
N GLU A 63 -16.10 14.15 -6.54
CA GLU A 63 -14.93 14.86 -5.98
C GLU A 63 -14.25 14.09 -4.84
N LYS A 64 -15.04 13.45 -3.97
CA LYS A 64 -14.52 12.63 -2.87
C LYS A 64 -13.87 11.34 -3.37
N ILE A 65 -14.44 10.72 -4.38
CA ILE A 65 -13.88 9.52 -5.01
C ILE A 65 -12.56 9.88 -5.69
N ASP A 66 -12.53 10.93 -6.51
CA ASP A 66 -11.33 11.38 -7.22
C ASP A 66 -10.19 11.74 -6.26
N SER A 67 -10.49 12.52 -5.21
CA SER A 67 -9.49 12.86 -4.19
C SER A 67 -9.03 11.64 -3.40
N GLY A 68 -9.92 10.69 -3.13
CA GLY A 68 -9.60 9.41 -2.51
C GLY A 68 -8.64 8.57 -3.35
N LEU A 69 -8.92 8.45 -4.66
CA LEU A 69 -8.09 7.72 -5.62
C LEU A 69 -6.69 8.34 -5.74
N ARG A 70 -6.61 9.67 -5.92
CA ARG A 70 -5.30 10.38 -5.99
C ARG A 70 -4.44 10.12 -4.75
N ARG A 71 -5.04 10.18 -3.56
CA ARG A 71 -4.32 9.91 -2.31
C ARG A 71 -3.82 8.47 -2.21
N VAL A 72 -4.56 7.51 -2.78
CA VAL A 72 -4.13 6.11 -2.83
C VAL A 72 -2.96 5.95 -3.81
N ASP A 73 -3.05 6.54 -5.00
CA ASP A 73 -1.97 6.51 -6.00
C ASP A 73 -0.67 7.12 -5.46
N GLU A 74 -0.75 8.27 -4.79
CA GLU A 74 0.40 8.93 -4.14
C GLU A 74 1.05 8.02 -3.08
N LYS A 75 0.24 7.34 -2.25
CA LYS A 75 0.75 6.40 -1.25
C LYS A 75 1.41 5.18 -1.89
N ILE A 76 0.85 4.66 -2.98
CA ILE A 76 1.42 3.53 -3.71
C ILE A 76 2.78 3.91 -4.30
N GLU A 77 2.92 5.09 -4.92
CA GLU A 77 4.20 5.54 -5.45
C GLU A 77 5.25 5.77 -4.36
N LEU A 78 4.85 6.34 -3.22
CA LEU A 78 5.75 6.54 -2.08
C LEU A 78 6.31 5.21 -1.58
N VAL A 79 5.43 4.24 -1.28
CA VAL A 79 5.84 2.91 -0.79
C VAL A 79 6.70 2.20 -1.83
N ARG A 80 6.36 2.30 -3.13
CA ARG A 80 7.16 1.71 -4.20
C ARG A 80 8.59 2.28 -4.23
N ASN A 81 8.74 3.59 -4.07
CA ASN A 81 10.04 4.25 -4.10
C ASN A 81 10.89 3.95 -2.86
N GLU A 82 10.26 3.89 -1.69
CA GLU A 82 10.92 3.46 -0.44
C GLU A 82 11.46 2.04 -0.58
N LEU A 83 10.61 1.08 -0.98
CA LEU A 83 11.02 -0.32 -1.17
C LEU A 83 12.12 -0.46 -2.24
N LYS A 84 12.04 0.29 -3.34
CA LYS A 84 13.09 0.28 -4.37
C LYS A 84 14.44 0.75 -3.81
N THR A 85 14.41 1.79 -2.97
CA THR A 85 15.61 2.36 -2.35
C THR A 85 16.21 1.38 -1.34
N GLU A 86 15.40 0.82 -0.45
CA GLU A 86 15.83 -0.16 0.55
C GLU A 86 16.42 -1.42 -0.09
N ILE A 87 15.74 -2.00 -1.08
CA ILE A 87 16.23 -3.18 -1.82
C ILE A 87 17.57 -2.87 -2.51
N SER A 88 17.72 -1.68 -3.07
CA SER A 88 18.98 -1.28 -3.72
C SER A 88 20.11 -1.11 -2.69
N GLY A 89 19.80 -0.56 -1.52
CA GLY A 89 20.73 -0.44 -0.39
C GLY A 89 21.23 -1.81 0.08
N LEU A 90 20.30 -2.70 0.44
CA LEU A 90 20.60 -4.06 0.89
C LEU A 90 21.42 -4.85 -0.15
N LYS A 91 21.11 -4.69 -1.45
CA LYS A 91 21.87 -5.34 -2.52
C LYS A 91 23.33 -4.85 -2.56
N ASN A 92 23.56 -3.57 -2.33
CA ASN A 92 24.92 -3.00 -2.34
C ASN A 92 25.71 -3.41 -1.10
N GLU A 93 25.09 -3.40 0.08
CA GLU A 93 25.69 -3.88 1.33
C GLU A 93 26.07 -5.35 1.20
N LEU A 94 25.16 -6.21 0.77
CA LEU A 94 25.43 -7.64 0.57
C LEU A 94 26.56 -7.86 -0.44
N LYS A 95 26.63 -7.05 -1.50
CA LYS A 95 27.73 -7.14 -2.49
C LYS A 95 29.07 -6.76 -1.85
N ALA A 96 29.10 -5.72 -1.01
CA ALA A 96 30.29 -5.29 -0.30
C ALA A 96 30.77 -6.37 0.68
N ASP A 97 29.85 -6.95 1.46
CA ASP A 97 30.15 -8.02 2.42
C ASP A 97 30.70 -9.26 1.71
N ILE A 98 30.06 -9.69 0.61
CA ILE A 98 30.56 -10.83 -0.20
C ILE A 98 31.96 -10.54 -0.76
N SER A 99 32.23 -9.30 -1.19
CA SER A 99 33.56 -8.90 -1.65
C SER A 99 34.59 -8.91 -0.52
N GLY A 100 34.22 -8.45 0.69
CA GLY A 100 35.05 -8.52 1.88
C GLY A 100 35.41 -9.96 2.25
N LEU A 101 34.40 -10.83 2.36
CA LEU A 101 34.59 -12.25 2.67
C LEU A 101 35.48 -12.97 1.66
N LYS A 102 35.36 -12.65 0.36
CA LYS A 102 36.26 -13.20 -0.67
C LYS A 102 37.72 -12.82 -0.40
N LYS A 103 37.98 -11.55 -0.07
CA LYS A 103 39.31 -11.07 0.25
C LYS A 103 39.87 -11.76 1.50
N ASP A 104 39.04 -11.91 2.53
CA ASP A 104 39.46 -12.60 3.76
C ASP A 104 39.80 -14.08 3.49
N ILE A 105 39.01 -14.76 2.66
CA ILE A 105 39.31 -16.14 2.21
C ILE A 105 40.64 -16.21 1.44
N ASP A 106 40.89 -15.27 0.54
CA ASP A 106 42.13 -15.23 -0.25
C ASP A 106 43.36 -14.94 0.64
N ASN A 107 43.21 -14.09 1.65
CA ASN A 107 44.25 -13.84 2.66
C ASN A 107 44.54 -15.12 3.47
N VAL A 108 43.50 -15.78 4.00
CA VAL A 108 43.66 -17.03 4.77
C VAL A 108 44.32 -18.13 3.93
N ARG A 109 43.96 -18.25 2.64
CA ARG A 109 44.63 -19.19 1.73
C ARG A 109 46.12 -18.87 1.56
N SER A 110 46.46 -17.59 1.40
CA SER A 110 47.84 -17.15 1.25
C SER A 110 48.67 -17.41 2.51
N GLU A 111 48.10 -17.13 3.70
CA GLU A 111 48.74 -17.43 4.98
C GLU A 111 48.94 -18.94 5.17
N LEU A 112 47.95 -19.75 4.80
CA LEU A 112 48.04 -21.22 4.87
C LEU A 112 49.14 -21.77 3.94
N ASP A 113 49.25 -21.23 2.72
CA ASP A 113 50.29 -21.64 1.76
C ASP A 113 51.70 -21.23 2.23
N ALA A 114 51.83 -20.05 2.84
CA ALA A 114 53.08 -19.61 3.45
C ALA A 114 53.48 -20.54 4.61
N PHE A 115 52.56 -20.80 5.54
CA PHE A 115 52.78 -21.72 6.67
C PHE A 115 53.16 -23.13 6.19
N LYS A 116 52.47 -23.66 5.18
CA LYS A 116 52.77 -24.97 4.58
C LYS A 116 54.18 -25.01 3.99
N THR A 117 54.65 -23.91 3.40
CA THR A 117 55.99 -23.78 2.84
C THR A 117 57.06 -23.74 3.92
N GLU A 118 56.82 -22.98 4.99
CA GLU A 118 57.69 -22.91 6.16
C GLU A 118 57.83 -24.29 6.83
N PHE A 119 56.71 -24.97 7.08
CA PHE A 119 56.71 -26.32 7.66
C PHE A 119 57.48 -27.34 6.81
N ARG A 120 57.28 -27.33 5.49
CA ARG A 120 58.04 -28.20 4.57
C ARG A 120 59.53 -27.92 4.63
N THR A 121 59.93 -26.67 4.82
CA THR A 121 61.33 -26.27 4.93
C THR A 121 61.93 -26.76 6.24
N GLU A 122 61.22 -26.61 7.35
CA GLU A 122 61.70 -27.10 8.65
C GLU A 122 61.76 -28.63 8.70
N ILE A 123 60.81 -29.34 8.10
CA ILE A 123 60.87 -30.81 7.96
C ILE A 123 62.15 -31.22 7.23
N LYS A 124 62.44 -30.62 6.06
CA LYS A 124 63.68 -30.93 5.32
C LYS A 124 64.93 -30.66 6.16
N ARG A 125 64.95 -29.55 6.90
CA ARG A 125 66.08 -29.20 7.77
C ARG A 125 66.25 -30.21 8.91
N LEU A 126 65.14 -30.71 9.47
CA LEU A 126 65.17 -31.76 10.48
C LEU A 126 65.65 -33.09 9.89
N ASP A 127 65.20 -33.46 8.69
CA ASP A 127 65.68 -34.65 7.97
C ASP A 127 67.21 -34.59 7.77
N GLU A 128 67.75 -33.46 7.29
CA GLU A 128 69.19 -33.25 7.12
C GLU A 128 69.97 -33.38 8.45
N LYS A 129 69.44 -32.81 9.54
CA LYS A 129 70.05 -32.94 10.88
C LYS A 129 70.04 -34.40 11.36
N ILE A 130 68.97 -35.14 11.10
CA ILE A 130 68.86 -36.56 11.45
C ILE A 130 69.90 -37.37 10.68
N ASP A 131 70.04 -37.13 9.37
CA ASP A 131 71.06 -37.80 8.54
C ASP A 131 72.48 -37.56 9.07
N ILE A 132 72.81 -36.31 9.44
CA ILE A 132 74.11 -35.97 10.05
C ILE A 132 74.28 -36.70 11.38
N ALA A 133 73.26 -36.73 12.23
CA ALA A 133 73.32 -37.40 13.52
C ALA A 133 73.55 -38.92 13.38
N ILE A 134 72.92 -39.56 12.38
CA ILE A 134 73.14 -40.96 12.04
C ILE A 134 74.60 -41.19 11.63
N GLN A 135 75.13 -40.37 10.71
CA GLN A 135 76.54 -40.48 10.27
C GLN A 135 77.53 -40.30 11.42
N ILE A 136 77.28 -39.35 12.33
CA ILE A 136 78.12 -39.15 13.53
C ILE A 136 78.07 -40.39 14.41
N ARG A 137 76.89 -40.96 14.67
CA ARG A 137 76.72 -42.18 15.47
C ARG A 137 77.48 -43.36 14.89
N GLU A 138 77.40 -43.56 13.57
CA GLU A 138 78.14 -44.62 12.87
C GLU A 138 79.66 -44.45 12.98
N ARG A 139 80.15 -43.23 12.77
CA ARG A 139 81.59 -42.91 12.92
C ARG A 139 82.07 -43.08 14.35
N LEU A 140 81.25 -42.71 15.34
CA LEU A 140 81.56 -42.90 16.75
C LEU A 140 81.68 -44.39 17.10
N ALA A 141 80.72 -45.21 16.68
CA ALA A 141 80.78 -46.66 16.86
C ALA A 141 82.03 -47.29 16.21
N ALA A 142 82.42 -46.82 15.02
CA ALA A 142 83.64 -47.27 14.36
C ALA A 142 84.92 -46.86 15.12
N LEU A 143 84.95 -45.65 15.70
CA LEU A 143 86.06 -45.19 16.55
C LEU A 143 86.14 -45.97 17.85
N GLU A 144 85.01 -46.20 18.52
CA GLU A 144 84.92 -47.01 19.75
C GLU A 144 85.48 -48.42 19.52
N SER A 145 85.12 -49.06 18.40
CA SER A 145 85.66 -50.36 18.00
C SER A 145 87.19 -50.33 17.79
N LYS A 146 87.72 -49.30 17.12
CA LYS A 146 89.17 -49.12 16.94
C LYS A 146 89.90 -48.92 18.27
N VAL A 147 89.38 -48.07 19.15
CA VAL A 147 89.97 -47.84 20.48
C VAL A 147 89.99 -49.12 21.30
N ALA A 148 88.88 -49.89 21.31
CA ALA A 148 88.81 -51.18 21.98
C ALA A 148 89.86 -52.19 21.48
N SER A 149 90.24 -52.12 20.19
CA SER A 149 91.29 -52.97 19.63
C SER A 149 92.72 -52.54 19.99
N LEU A 150 92.95 -51.27 20.35
CA LEU A 150 94.28 -50.75 20.71
C LEU A 150 94.66 -50.97 22.18
N ILE A 151 93.66 -51.19 23.04
CA ILE A 151 93.84 -51.38 24.49
C ILE A 151 93.88 -52.88 24.85
N LYS A 152 93.61 -53.77 23.90
CA LYS A 152 93.74 -55.23 24.02
C LYS A 152 95.13 -55.71 23.63
#